data_AF-A0A7X8MNL9-F1
#
_entry.id   AF-A0A7X8MNL9-F1
#
_cell.length_a   1.000
_cell.length_b   1.000
_cell.length_c   1.000
_cell.angle_alpha   90.00
_cell.angle_beta   90.00
_cell.angle_gamma   90.00
#
_symmetry.space_group_name_H-M   'P 1'
#
loop_
_entity.id
_entity.type
_entity.pdbx_description
1 polymer ?
#
loop_
_entity_poly.entity_id
_entity_poly.type
_entity_poly.pdbx_seq_one_letter_code
_entity_poly.pdbx_strand_id
1 'polypeptide(L)'
;MKSCLKPTYYLDCDHSEIQTTVARITGDRMDHVEALQRLFLFVRDQIPYNMYAVTGNQKYYKASKILEMGIGYCVQKAILLTTLGRAAGVPSRLVLVAIRNHLTPPDVVKL
;
A
#
# COMPACT_ATOMS: atom_id res chain seq x y z
N MET A 1 3.02 -16.16 -12.02
CA MET A 1 3.54 -15.42 -10.84
C MET A 1 4.53 -14.31 -11.21
N LYS A 2 5.46 -14.48 -12.18
CA LYS A 2 6.41 -13.42 -12.59
C LYS A 2 5.78 -12.07 -13.02
N SER A 3 4.53 -12.06 -13.48
CA SER A 3 3.79 -10.83 -13.80
C SER A 3 3.53 -9.93 -12.59
N CYS A 4 3.46 -10.49 -11.39
CA CYS A 4 3.19 -9.77 -10.14
C CYS A 4 4.42 -9.05 -9.57
N LEU A 5 5.51 -8.93 -10.34
CA LEU A 5 6.67 -8.10 -10.01
C LEU A 5 6.77 -6.85 -10.89
N LYS A 6 6.02 -6.81 -12.01
CA LYS A 6 6.06 -5.68 -12.93
C LYS A 6 5.26 -4.49 -12.37
N PRO A 7 5.70 -3.26 -12.66
CA PRO A 7 4.94 -2.08 -12.31
C PRO A 7 3.63 -2.02 -13.10
N THR A 8 2.66 -1.32 -12.53
CA THR A 8 1.40 -0.95 -13.18
C THR A 8 1.10 0.51 -12.85
N TYR A 9 0.03 1.08 -13.39
CA TYR A 9 -0.34 2.47 -13.08
C TYR A 9 -0.48 2.74 -11.57
N TYR A 10 -1.13 1.85 -10.82
CA TYR A 10 -1.36 2.00 -9.38
C TYR A 10 -0.23 1.42 -8.52
N LEU A 11 0.44 0.39 -9.04
CA LEU A 11 1.53 -0.32 -8.37
C LEU A 11 2.86 0.03 -9.05
N ASP A 12 3.26 1.28 -8.95
CA ASP A 12 4.46 1.87 -9.57
C ASP A 12 5.72 1.53 -8.76
N CYS A 13 6.01 0.22 -8.67
CA CYS A 13 7.10 -0.30 -7.85
C CYS A 13 8.49 0.09 -8.34
N ASP A 14 8.62 0.57 -9.59
CA ASP A 14 9.84 1.12 -10.19
C ASP A 14 10.08 2.60 -9.86
N HIS A 15 9.14 3.26 -9.20
CA HIS A 15 9.29 4.66 -8.78
C HIS A 15 10.46 4.81 -7.77
N SER A 16 11.28 5.85 -7.94
CA SER A 16 12.50 6.07 -7.14
C SER A 16 12.22 6.09 -5.63
N GLU A 17 11.24 6.88 -5.19
CA GLU A 17 10.87 6.97 -3.76
C GLU A 17 10.41 5.63 -3.17
N ILE A 18 9.76 4.78 -3.97
CA ILE A 18 9.36 3.44 -3.54
C ILE A 18 10.60 2.56 -3.33
N GLN A 19 11.51 2.56 -4.32
CA GLN A 19 12.77 1.80 -4.26
C GLN A 19 13.63 2.23 -3.07
N THR A 20 13.81 3.55 -2.88
CA THR A 20 14.53 4.13 -1.75
C THR A 20 13.89 3.75 -0.41
N THR A 21 12.56 3.79 -0.34
CA THR A 21 11.82 3.42 0.88
C THR A 21 12.00 1.95 1.22
N VAL A 22 11.90 1.06 0.24
CA VAL A 22 12.17 -0.37 0.44
C VAL A 22 13.60 -0.59 0.92
N ALA A 23 14.60 -0.05 0.21
CA ALA A 23 16.01 -0.19 0.58
C ALA A 23 16.28 0.30 2.02
N ARG A 24 15.68 1.43 2.42
CA ARG A 24 15.81 1.97 3.78
C ARG A 24 15.18 1.06 4.85
N ILE A 25 14.06 0.41 4.56
CA ILE A 25 13.33 -0.43 5.53
C ILE A 25 13.93 -1.84 5.61
N THR A 26 14.33 -2.42 4.48
CA THR A 26 14.81 -3.80 4.38
C THR A 26 16.32 -3.91 4.47
N GLY A 27 17.08 -2.85 4.20
CA GLY A 27 18.55 -2.93 4.11
C GLY A 27 19.02 -3.90 3.01
N ASP A 28 20.27 -4.34 3.12
CA ASP A 28 20.99 -4.99 2.02
C ASP A 28 20.69 -6.49 1.82
N ARG A 29 20.29 -7.21 2.88
CA ARG A 29 20.00 -8.66 2.82
C ARG A 29 19.02 -9.08 3.88
N MET A 30 17.82 -9.46 3.45
CA MET A 30 16.80 -10.02 4.33
C MET A 30 16.05 -11.15 3.65
N ASP A 31 15.66 -12.11 4.46
CA ASP A 31 14.63 -13.08 4.08
C ASP A 31 13.34 -12.34 3.65
N HIS A 32 12.64 -12.89 2.64
CA HIS A 32 11.45 -12.25 2.09
C HIS A 32 10.33 -12.08 3.13
N VAL A 33 10.20 -12.99 4.10
CA VAL A 33 9.18 -12.90 5.16
C VAL A 33 9.51 -11.75 6.08
N GLU A 34 10.76 -11.66 6.52
CA GLU A 34 11.20 -10.60 7.43
C GLU A 34 11.12 -9.21 6.75
N ALA A 35 11.47 -9.13 5.45
CA ALA A 35 11.27 -7.92 4.67
C ALA A 35 9.79 -7.50 4.61
N LEU A 36 8.88 -8.43 4.30
CA LEU A 36 7.44 -8.14 4.27
C LEU A 36 6.88 -7.73 5.63
N GLN A 37 7.36 -8.33 6.73
CA GLN A 37 6.96 -7.94 8.07
C GLN A 37 7.33 -6.48 8.35
N ARG A 38 8.57 -6.06 8.04
CA ARG A 38 9.00 -4.67 8.23
C ARG A 38 8.23 -3.70 7.34
N LEU A 39 7.99 -4.04 6.07
CA LEU A 39 7.19 -3.22 5.17
C LEU A 39 5.74 -3.11 5.63
N PHE A 40 5.15 -4.20 6.13
CA PHE A 40 3.82 -4.17 6.74
C PHE A 40 3.76 -3.24 7.94
N LEU A 41 4.72 -3.36 8.87
CA LEU A 41 4.80 -2.48 10.05
C LEU A 41 4.95 -1.01 9.65
N PHE A 42 5.80 -0.72 8.65
CA PHE A 42 5.92 0.62 8.09
C PHE A 42 4.57 1.16 7.57
N VAL A 43 3.86 0.41 6.73
CA VAL A 43 2.56 0.86 6.20
C VAL A 43 1.50 0.95 7.30
N ARG A 44 1.52 0.05 8.29
CA ARG A 44 0.60 0.07 9.42
C ARG A 44 0.79 1.34 10.25
N ASP A 45 2.03 1.63 10.61
CA ASP A 45 2.38 2.60 11.66
C ASP A 45 2.68 4.00 11.11
N GLN A 46 3.23 4.11 9.89
CA GLN A 46 3.66 5.39 9.31
C GLN A 46 2.64 6.00 8.34
N ILE A 47 1.57 5.27 8.01
CA ILE A 47 0.52 5.73 7.09
C ILE A 47 -0.81 5.73 7.85
N PRO A 48 -1.18 6.80 8.59
CA PRO A 48 -2.38 6.80 9.40
C PRO A 48 -3.65 6.52 8.59
N TYR A 49 -4.61 5.86 9.23
CA TYR A 49 -5.87 5.51 8.58
C TYR A 49 -6.80 6.72 8.52
N ASN A 50 -7.31 7.04 7.32
CA ASN A 50 -8.31 8.09 7.14
C ASN A 50 -9.41 7.63 6.17
N MET A 51 -10.62 7.37 6.69
CA MET A 51 -11.77 6.93 5.88
C MET A 51 -12.27 7.99 4.89
N TYR A 52 -11.94 9.27 5.11
CA TYR A 52 -12.30 10.38 4.22
C TYR A 52 -11.27 10.63 3.10
N ALA A 53 -10.21 9.82 3.03
CA ALA A 53 -9.22 9.89 1.95
C ALA A 53 -9.74 9.29 0.62
N VAL A 54 -10.96 8.77 0.60
CA VAL A 54 -11.62 8.25 -0.60
C VAL A 54 -11.83 9.39 -1.59
N THR A 55 -11.46 9.17 -2.84
CA THR A 55 -11.61 10.14 -3.92
C THR A 55 -11.87 9.45 -5.25
N GLY A 56 -12.47 10.17 -6.21
CA GLY A 56 -12.63 9.71 -7.60
C GLY A 56 -11.38 9.95 -8.47
N ASN A 57 -10.39 10.69 -7.97
CA ASN A 57 -9.19 11.01 -8.74
C ASN A 57 -8.14 9.88 -8.65
N GLN A 58 -7.96 9.18 -9.78
CA GLN A 58 -7.06 8.02 -9.91
C GLN A 58 -5.60 8.30 -9.51
N LYS A 59 -5.11 9.56 -9.63
CA LYS A 59 -3.73 9.91 -9.25
C LYS A 59 -3.45 9.66 -7.78
N TYR A 60 -4.44 9.81 -6.91
CA TYR A 60 -4.33 9.58 -5.47
C TYR A 60 -4.32 8.10 -5.06
N TYR A 61 -4.39 7.20 -6.04
CA TYR A 61 -4.26 5.76 -5.85
C TYR A 61 -2.95 5.20 -6.42
N LYS A 62 -2.02 6.05 -6.88
CA LYS A 62 -0.66 5.61 -7.16
C LYS A 62 0.09 5.39 -5.85
N ALA A 63 0.85 4.31 -5.74
CA ALA A 63 1.56 4.00 -4.51
C ALA A 63 2.61 5.08 -4.15
N SER A 64 3.32 5.63 -5.14
CA SER A 64 4.19 6.80 -4.92
C SER A 64 3.45 7.99 -4.33
N LYS A 65 2.25 8.31 -4.84
CA LYS A 65 1.43 9.41 -4.32
C LYS A 65 0.89 9.12 -2.92
N ILE A 66 0.51 7.87 -2.64
CA ILE A 66 0.07 7.45 -1.30
C ILE A 66 1.22 7.58 -0.29
N LEU A 67 2.43 7.17 -0.69
CA LEU A 67 3.63 7.32 0.13
C LEU A 67 3.93 8.81 0.40
N GLU A 68 3.84 9.67 -0.62
CA GLU A 68 4.04 11.12 -0.50
C GLU A 68 3.03 11.77 0.45
N MET A 69 1.75 11.38 0.36
CA MET A 69 0.70 11.91 1.24
C MET A 69 0.83 11.45 2.68
N GLY A 70 1.43 10.27 2.90
CA GLY A 70 1.61 9.71 4.23
C GLY A 70 0.31 9.35 4.96
N ILE A 71 -0.84 9.26 4.28
CA ILE A 71 -2.14 8.94 4.88
C ILE A 71 -3.01 8.17 3.87
N GLY A 72 -3.93 7.33 4.35
CA GLY A 72 -4.91 6.69 3.47
C GLY A 72 -5.87 5.72 4.14
N TYR A 73 -6.88 5.27 3.40
CA TYR A 73 -7.79 4.21 3.87
C TYR A 73 -7.33 2.81 3.41
N CYS A 74 -8.14 1.78 3.67
CA CYS A 74 -7.76 0.39 3.46
C CYS A 74 -7.24 0.07 2.05
N VAL A 75 -7.86 0.61 0.99
CA VAL A 75 -7.42 0.35 -0.40
C VAL A 75 -6.08 1.02 -0.69
N GLN A 76 -5.89 2.28 -0.28
CA GLN A 76 -4.62 2.99 -0.47
C GLN A 76 -3.48 2.29 0.30
N LYS A 77 -3.72 1.89 1.55
CA LYS A 77 -2.74 1.14 2.34
C LYS A 77 -2.41 -0.22 1.71
N ALA A 78 -3.41 -0.93 1.17
CA ALA A 78 -3.21 -2.19 0.46
C ALA A 78 -2.40 -2.00 -0.84
N ILE A 79 -2.68 -0.93 -1.59
CA ILE A 79 -1.91 -0.54 -2.79
C ILE A 79 -0.45 -0.33 -2.42
N LEU A 80 -0.17 0.51 -1.42
CA LEU A 80 1.19 0.82 -1.00
C LEU A 80 1.94 -0.44 -0.54
N LEU A 81 1.33 -1.25 0.33
CA LEU A 81 1.95 -2.49 0.81
C LEU A 81 2.24 -3.46 -0.34
N THR A 82 1.30 -3.61 -1.28
CA THR A 82 1.50 -4.47 -2.45
C THR A 82 2.67 -3.97 -3.29
N THR A 83 2.76 -2.67 -3.55
CA THR A 83 3.84 -2.07 -4.33
C THR A 83 5.20 -2.26 -3.65
N LEU A 84 5.28 -2.01 -2.34
CA LEU A 84 6.50 -2.20 -1.57
C LEU A 84 6.96 -3.67 -1.60
N GLY A 85 6.02 -4.63 -1.48
CA GLY A 85 6.34 -6.06 -1.62
C GLY A 85 6.92 -6.39 -3.00
N ARG A 86 6.36 -5.83 -4.08
CA ARG A 86 6.90 -6.01 -5.44
C ARG A 86 8.29 -5.42 -5.58
N ALA A 87 8.51 -4.22 -5.06
CA ALA A 87 9.81 -3.55 -5.08
C ALA A 87 10.87 -4.32 -4.28
N ALA A 88 10.47 -5.03 -3.21
CA ALA A 88 11.31 -5.95 -2.46
C ALA A 88 11.52 -7.33 -3.16
N GLY A 89 11.08 -7.49 -4.41
CA GLY A 89 11.24 -8.74 -5.16
C GLY A 89 10.23 -9.83 -4.81
N VAL A 90 9.20 -9.53 -4.00
CA VAL A 90 8.18 -10.50 -3.59
C VAL A 90 6.93 -10.37 -4.47
N PRO A 91 6.53 -11.42 -5.23
CA PRO A 91 5.35 -11.37 -6.08
C PRO A 91 4.08 -11.08 -5.26
N SER A 92 3.51 -9.89 -5.46
CA SER A 92 2.41 -9.39 -4.62
C SER A 92 1.22 -8.93 -5.47
N ARG A 93 -0.01 -9.17 -4.99
CA ARG A 93 -1.26 -8.77 -5.67
C ARG A 93 -2.28 -8.24 -4.68
N LEU A 94 -3.15 -7.35 -5.17
CA LEU A 94 -4.29 -6.88 -4.41
C LEU A 94 -5.38 -7.96 -4.36
N VAL A 95 -6.05 -8.02 -3.22
CA VAL A 95 -7.29 -8.78 -3.02
C VAL A 95 -8.31 -7.80 -2.46
N LEU A 96 -9.44 -7.68 -3.15
CA LEU A 96 -10.54 -6.81 -2.74
C LEU A 96 -11.71 -7.69 -2.32
N VAL A 97 -12.30 -7.35 -1.18
CA VAL A 97 -13.42 -8.07 -0.60
C VAL A 97 -14.47 -7.08 -0.11
N ALA A 98 -15.74 -7.45 -0.24
CA ALA A 98 -16.82 -6.70 0.39
C ALA A 98 -16.85 -7.02 1.89
N ILE A 99 -16.85 -5.99 2.73
CA ILE A 99 -16.89 -6.14 4.19
C ILE A 99 -18.15 -5.43 4.69
N ARG A 100 -18.95 -6.12 5.51
CA ARG A 100 -20.04 -5.51 6.25
C ARG A 100 -19.52 -5.09 7.62
N ASN A 101 -19.38 -3.78 7.82
CA ASN A 101 -19.04 -3.25 9.14
C ASN A 101 -20.33 -3.02 9.94
N HIS A 102 -20.57 -3.88 10.93
CA HIS A 102 -21.73 -3.81 11.83
C HIS A 102 -21.63 -2.70 12.88
N LEU A 103 -20.44 -2.07 13.01
CA LEU A 103 -20.15 -1.02 13.99
C LEU A 103 -20.01 0.36 13.32
N THR A 104 -20.33 0.49 12.03
CA THR A 104 -20.28 1.79 11.36
C THR A 104 -21.33 2.73 11.93
N PRO A 105 -20.94 3.93 12.41
CA PRO A 105 -21.89 4.94 12.85
C PRO A 105 -22.89 5.31 11.73
N PRO A 106 -24.19 5.52 12.03
CA PRO A 106 -25.20 5.78 11.01
C PRO A 106 -24.92 7.00 10.11
N ASP A 107 -24.24 8.00 10.66
CA ASP A 107 -23.79 9.22 9.99
C ASP A 107 -22.76 8.96 8.89
N VAL A 108 -21.93 7.92 9.03
CA VAL A 108 -20.93 7.53 8.02
C VAL A 108 -21.57 6.80 6.83
N VAL A 109 -22.71 6.14 7.03
CA VAL A 109 -23.41 5.34 5.98
C VAL A 109 -24.33 6.19 5.11
N LYS A 110 -24.68 7.41 5.55
CA LYS A 110 -25.67 8.28 4.88
C LYS A 110 -25.08 9.26 3.84
N LEU A 111 -23.76 9.25 3.63
CA LEU A 111 -23.09 9.97 2.54
C LEU A 111 -23.27 9.25 1.19
#